data_AF-A0A7Y8MQG5-F1
#
_entry.id   AF-A0A7Y8MQG5-F1
#
_cell.length_a   1.000
_cell.length_b   1.000
_cell.length_c   1.000
_cell.angle_alpha   90.00
_cell.angle_beta   90.00
_cell.angle_gamma   90.00
#
_symmetry.space_group_name_H-M   'P 1'
#
loop_
_entity.id
_entity.type
_entity.pdbx_description
1 polymer ?
#
loop_
_entity_poly.entity_id
_entity_poly.type
_entity_poly.pdbx_seq_one_letter_code
_entity_poly.pdbx_strand_id
1 'polypeptide(L)'
;MVMVQAAAFGPQKGAKSQLMVALITAAQLTLPVLFFAGIAVLIVWRSDHAIHEIDRFFRLRSADTLPSTWLTQAHLLLPLLSFAVILCNRRYGLGHATLQILFGIGLGIAAVVGIERVEPQILPDFTWPAWRLSASFFGALVLSLLLGAVVFDMTRGVRWWQAPFYSGIAFALIAAGVFYPAAHAGLHEHWLDQMVLHGLAMMIAAILFLIPYYLIRPLIVPMPGFGGR
;
A
#
# COMPACT_ATOMS: atom_id res chain seq x y z
N MET A 1 -49.92 36.49 -6.48
CA MET A 1 -50.45 35.30 -5.81
C MET A 1 -49.26 34.45 -5.39
N VAL A 2 -49.00 34.44 -4.08
CA VAL A 2 -47.79 33.90 -3.44
C VAL A 2 -47.93 32.38 -3.32
N MET A 3 -46.92 31.62 -3.73
CA MET A 3 -46.82 30.21 -3.36
C MET A 3 -45.53 29.98 -2.59
N VAL A 4 -45.73 29.52 -1.36
CA VAL A 4 -44.82 29.50 -0.22
C VAL A 4 -43.71 28.47 -0.41
N GLN A 5 -42.49 28.94 -0.14
CA GLN A 5 -41.26 28.18 -0.01
C GLN A 5 -41.35 27.30 1.25
N ALA A 6 -41.66 26.01 1.08
CA ALA A 6 -41.60 25.04 2.18
C ALA A 6 -40.14 24.67 2.45
N ALA A 7 -39.49 25.44 3.33
CA ALA A 7 -38.22 25.05 3.92
C ALA A 7 -38.43 23.81 4.80
N ALA A 8 -38.09 22.64 4.27
CA ALA A 8 -38.07 21.39 5.01
C ALA A 8 -36.94 21.45 6.07
N PHE A 9 -37.29 21.86 7.29
CA PHE A 9 -36.47 21.64 8.47
C PHE A 9 -36.38 20.13 8.72
N GLY A 10 -35.31 19.52 8.21
CA GLY A 10 -34.94 18.16 8.61
C GLY A 10 -34.76 18.09 10.14
N PRO A 11 -35.05 16.94 10.77
CA PRO A 11 -34.97 16.79 12.22
C PRO A 11 -33.58 17.19 12.72
N GLN A 12 -33.51 18.14 13.66
CA GLN A 12 -32.28 18.51 14.35
C GLN A 12 -31.73 17.26 15.04
N LYS A 13 -30.71 16.64 14.45
CA LYS A 13 -29.98 15.53 15.10
C LYS A 13 -29.37 16.09 16.37
N GLY A 14 -29.76 15.55 17.53
CA GLY A 14 -29.26 15.98 18.83
C GLY A 14 -27.73 15.91 18.91
N ALA A 15 -27.10 16.75 19.74
CA ALA A 15 -25.65 16.89 19.86
C ALA A 15 -24.90 15.55 20.01
N LYS A 16 -25.48 14.58 20.74
CA LYS A 16 -24.93 13.22 20.89
C LYS A 16 -24.83 12.47 19.55
N SER A 17 -25.82 12.62 18.67
CA SER A 17 -25.80 12.01 17.34
C SER A 17 -24.74 12.64 16.44
N GLN A 18 -24.53 13.96 16.53
CA GLN A 18 -23.50 14.65 15.76
C GLN A 18 -22.09 14.25 16.20
N LEU A 19 -21.84 14.16 17.52
CA LEU A 19 -20.58 13.69 18.07
C LEU A 19 -20.25 12.26 17.62
N MET A 20 -21.22 11.35 17.69
CA MET A 20 -21.02 9.96 17.27
C MET A 20 -20.66 9.85 15.78
N VAL A 21 -21.34 10.63 14.92
CA VAL A 21 -21.02 10.69 13.48
C VAL A 21 -19.62 11.25 13.25
N ALA A 22 -19.22 12.29 13.97
CA ALA A 22 -17.88 12.86 13.88
C ALA A 22 -16.80 11.84 14.27
N LEU A 23 -17.00 11.11 15.38
CA LEU A 23 -16.05 10.08 15.85
C LEU A 23 -15.92 8.93 14.85
N ILE A 24 -17.03 8.42 14.32
CA ILE A 24 -17.00 7.36 13.30
C ILE A 24 -16.28 7.84 12.04
N THR A 25 -16.53 9.07 11.62
CA THR A 25 -15.89 9.65 10.43
C THR A 25 -14.39 9.83 10.64
N ALA A 26 -14.00 10.36 11.81
CA ALA A 26 -12.59 10.47 12.18
C ALA A 26 -11.91 9.10 12.16
N ALA A 27 -12.49 8.08 12.81
CA ALA A 27 -11.95 6.73 12.82
C ALA A 27 -11.83 6.11 11.42
N GLN A 28 -12.82 6.32 10.55
CA GLN A 28 -12.81 5.84 9.17
C GLN A 28 -11.67 6.45 8.34
N LEU A 29 -11.32 7.71 8.59
CA LEU A 29 -10.25 8.41 7.89
C LEU A 29 -8.86 8.12 8.49
N THR A 30 -8.75 7.98 9.81
CA THR A 30 -7.47 7.77 10.49
C THR A 30 -6.99 6.33 10.42
N LEU A 31 -7.89 5.34 10.50
CA LEU A 31 -7.50 3.94 10.53
C LEU A 31 -6.69 3.50 9.29
N PRO A 32 -7.08 3.86 8.05
CA PRO A 32 -6.25 3.60 6.88
C PRO A 32 -4.87 4.25 6.96
N VAL A 33 -4.79 5.51 7.39
CA VAL A 33 -3.51 6.23 7.52
C VAL A 33 -2.60 5.53 8.52
N LEU A 34 -3.13 5.13 9.67
CA LEU A 34 -2.37 4.38 10.69
C LEU A 34 -1.95 3.00 10.17
N PHE A 35 -2.79 2.34 9.38
CA PHE A 35 -2.42 1.06 8.74
C PHE A 35 -1.25 1.24 7.77
N PHE A 36 -1.33 2.21 6.85
CA PHE A 36 -0.23 2.53 5.92
C PHE A 36 1.06 2.91 6.67
N ALA A 37 0.96 3.73 7.71
CA ALA A 37 2.09 4.12 8.54
C ALA A 37 2.71 2.94 9.27
N GLY A 38 1.89 2.08 9.88
CA GLY A 38 2.35 0.88 10.58
C GLY A 38 3.06 -0.10 9.65
N ILE A 39 2.51 -0.34 8.45
CA ILE A 39 3.19 -1.18 7.45
C ILE A 39 4.48 -0.53 6.94
N ALA A 40 4.51 0.80 6.74
CA ALA A 40 5.74 1.49 6.35
C ALA A 40 6.84 1.39 7.42
N VAL A 41 6.50 1.52 8.71
CA VAL A 41 7.42 1.26 9.82
C VAL A 41 7.91 -0.18 9.79
N LEU A 42 7.02 -1.15 9.61
CA LEU A 42 7.40 -2.57 9.53
C LEU A 42 8.29 -2.88 8.32
N ILE A 43 8.05 -2.25 7.17
CA ILE A 43 8.91 -2.38 5.98
C ILE A 43 10.33 -1.94 6.30
N VAL A 44 10.49 -0.79 6.94
CA VAL A 44 11.82 -0.30 7.31
C VAL A 44 12.47 -1.19 8.36
N TRP A 45 11.73 -1.58 9.39
CA TRP A 45 12.26 -2.45 10.44
C TRP A 45 12.63 -3.85 9.92
N ARG A 46 11.88 -4.37 8.94
CA ARG A 46 12.11 -5.70 8.34
C ARG A 46 12.96 -5.65 7.08
N SER A 47 13.57 -4.52 6.75
CA SER A 47 14.37 -4.37 5.53
C SER A 47 15.57 -5.31 5.51
N ASP A 48 16.16 -5.59 6.66
CA ASP A 48 17.43 -6.32 6.76
C ASP A 48 17.25 -7.81 7.09
N HIS A 49 16.00 -8.26 7.22
CA HIS A 49 15.68 -9.65 7.55
C HIS A 49 15.48 -10.46 6.26
N ALA A 50 16.54 -11.09 5.77
CA ALA A 50 16.51 -11.97 4.60
C ALA A 50 15.60 -13.20 4.79
N ILE A 51 15.04 -13.70 3.68
CA ILE A 51 14.22 -14.92 3.67
C ILE A 51 15.07 -16.08 3.13
N HIS A 52 15.51 -16.98 4.01
CA HIS A 52 16.39 -18.11 3.66
C HIS A 52 15.63 -19.39 3.29
N GLU A 53 14.35 -19.47 3.65
CA GLU A 53 13.52 -20.68 3.55
C GLU A 53 13.28 -21.10 2.09
N ILE A 54 13.39 -20.16 1.17
CA ILE A 54 13.14 -20.38 -0.25
C ILE A 54 14.42 -20.69 -1.04
N ASP A 55 15.61 -20.44 -0.49
CA ASP A 55 16.90 -20.70 -1.16
C ASP A 55 17.04 -22.16 -1.60
N ARG A 56 16.43 -23.07 -0.84
CA ARG A 56 16.40 -24.50 -1.15
C ARG A 56 15.81 -24.84 -2.53
N PHE A 57 14.92 -23.99 -3.05
CA PHE A 57 14.30 -24.18 -4.37
C PHE A 57 15.16 -23.62 -5.51
N PHE A 58 16.21 -22.85 -5.20
CA PHE A 58 17.08 -22.17 -6.18
C PHE A 58 18.54 -22.65 -6.14
N ARG A 59 18.80 -23.80 -5.50
CA ARG A 59 20.15 -24.39 -5.28
C ARG A 59 20.98 -24.68 -6.53
N LEU A 60 20.39 -24.60 -7.72
CA LEU A 60 21.10 -24.75 -9.00
C LEU A 60 21.77 -23.45 -9.47
N ARG A 61 21.54 -22.32 -8.81
CA ARG A 61 22.17 -21.04 -9.15
C ARG A 61 23.36 -20.72 -8.24
N SER A 62 24.21 -19.77 -8.67
CA SER A 62 25.34 -19.27 -7.89
C SER A 62 24.87 -18.63 -6.58
N ALA A 63 25.72 -18.67 -5.55
CA ALA A 63 25.42 -18.13 -4.21
C ALA A 63 24.95 -16.66 -4.26
N ASP A 64 25.50 -15.87 -5.17
CA ASP A 64 25.19 -14.44 -5.32
C ASP A 64 23.78 -14.16 -5.86
N THR A 65 23.12 -15.18 -6.42
CA THR A 65 21.77 -15.07 -7.04
C THR A 65 20.68 -15.74 -6.23
N LEU A 66 21.01 -16.24 -5.02
CA LEU A 66 20.02 -16.81 -4.12
C LEU A 66 19.00 -15.73 -3.70
N PRO A 67 17.70 -16.07 -3.58
CA PRO A 67 16.70 -15.10 -3.14
C PRO A 67 17.06 -14.38 -1.84
N SER A 68 17.66 -15.05 -0.87
CA SER A 68 18.06 -14.42 0.39
C SER A 68 19.07 -13.27 0.27
N THR A 69 19.77 -13.11 -0.87
CA THR A 69 20.71 -12.00 -1.05
C THR A 69 20.02 -10.66 -1.36
N TRP A 70 18.75 -10.70 -1.77
CA TRP A 70 18.00 -9.49 -2.17
C TRP A 70 16.56 -9.47 -1.65
N LEU A 71 15.95 -10.62 -1.40
CA LEU A 71 14.59 -10.76 -0.91
C LEU A 71 14.55 -10.77 0.63
N THR A 72 13.82 -9.81 1.17
CA THR A 72 13.72 -9.57 2.61
C THR A 72 12.27 -9.62 3.06
N GLN A 73 12.04 -9.77 4.37
CA GLN A 73 10.69 -9.81 4.95
C GLN A 73 9.87 -8.54 4.60
N ALA A 74 10.53 -7.39 4.40
CA ALA A 74 9.88 -6.18 3.91
C ALA A 74 9.15 -6.37 2.57
N HIS A 75 9.69 -7.20 1.67
CA HIS A 75 9.09 -7.47 0.36
C HIS A 75 7.72 -8.15 0.48
N LEU A 76 7.51 -8.95 1.53
CA LEU A 76 6.23 -9.61 1.80
C LEU A 76 5.13 -8.64 2.25
N LEU A 77 5.53 -7.45 2.74
CA LEU A 77 4.61 -6.41 3.20
C LEU A 77 4.13 -5.50 2.05
N LEU A 78 4.85 -5.45 0.93
CA LEU A 78 4.50 -4.58 -0.20
C LEU A 78 3.16 -4.96 -0.84
N PRO A 79 2.84 -6.25 -1.10
CA PRO A 79 1.53 -6.63 -1.57
C PRO A 79 0.40 -6.20 -0.62
N LEU A 80 0.65 -6.21 0.69
CA LEU A 80 -0.33 -5.82 1.70
C LEU A 80 -0.67 -4.33 1.61
N LEU A 81 0.31 -3.47 1.30
CA LEU A 81 0.06 -2.05 1.01
C LEU A 81 -0.84 -1.87 -0.22
N SER A 82 -0.54 -2.58 -1.31
CA SER A 82 -1.39 -2.55 -2.52
C SER A 82 -2.80 -3.04 -2.23
N PHE A 83 -2.93 -4.11 -1.45
CA PHE A 83 -4.22 -4.61 -1.01
C PHE A 83 -4.98 -3.56 -0.19
N ALA A 84 -4.32 -2.88 0.76
CA ALA A 84 -4.94 -1.79 1.52
C ALA A 84 -5.39 -0.64 0.62
N VAL A 85 -4.62 -0.27 -0.40
CA VAL A 85 -5.03 0.73 -1.40
C VAL A 85 -6.30 0.28 -2.12
N ILE A 86 -6.37 -0.96 -2.57
CA ILE A 86 -7.56 -1.53 -3.23
C ILE A 86 -8.81 -1.38 -2.34
N LEU A 87 -8.70 -1.69 -1.04
CA LEU A 87 -9.82 -1.57 -0.10
C LEU A 87 -10.22 -0.13 0.18
N CYS A 88 -9.23 0.74 0.38
CA CYS A 88 -9.44 2.17 0.61
C CYS A 88 -10.10 2.82 -0.61
N ASN A 89 -9.62 2.48 -1.80
CA ASN A 89 -10.12 3.02 -3.05
C ASN A 89 -11.56 2.53 -3.32
N ARG A 90 -11.86 1.26 -3.03
CA ARG A 90 -13.24 0.73 -3.07
C ARG A 90 -14.17 1.54 -2.17
N ARG A 91 -13.75 1.85 -0.95
CA ARG A 91 -14.60 2.55 0.03
C ARG A 91 -14.74 4.04 -0.25
N TYR A 92 -13.62 4.74 -0.46
CA TYR A 92 -13.53 6.19 -0.42
C TYR A 92 -13.25 6.87 -1.77
N GLY A 93 -12.95 6.09 -2.81
CA GLY A 93 -12.56 6.61 -4.12
C GLY A 93 -11.11 7.08 -4.21
N LEU A 94 -10.70 7.47 -5.41
CA LEU A 94 -9.31 7.77 -5.75
C LEU A 94 -8.73 8.90 -4.89
N GLY A 95 -9.45 10.02 -4.74
CA GLY A 95 -8.95 11.19 -4.02
C GLY A 95 -8.56 10.89 -2.56
N HIS A 96 -9.41 10.17 -1.84
CA HIS A 96 -9.15 9.77 -0.46
C HIS A 96 -8.05 8.72 -0.37
N ALA A 97 -8.04 7.73 -1.27
CA ALA A 97 -6.99 6.71 -1.30
C ALA A 97 -5.61 7.34 -1.50
N THR A 98 -5.48 8.31 -2.42
CA THR A 98 -4.25 9.09 -2.65
C THR A 98 -3.78 9.78 -1.37
N LEU A 99 -4.67 10.50 -0.68
CA LEU A 99 -4.31 11.17 0.57
C LEU A 99 -3.89 10.17 1.66
N GLN A 100 -4.60 9.05 1.78
CA GLN A 100 -4.26 8.00 2.77
C GLN A 100 -2.90 7.36 2.50
N ILE A 101 -2.55 7.13 1.23
CA ILE A 101 -1.20 6.67 0.83
C ILE A 101 -0.16 7.70 1.26
N LEU A 102 -0.32 8.97 0.84
CA LEU A 102 0.68 10.01 1.09
C LEU A 102 0.88 10.28 2.59
N PHE A 103 -0.20 10.48 3.33
CA PHE A 103 -0.13 10.71 4.78
C PHE A 103 0.35 9.47 5.51
N GLY A 104 -0.09 8.28 5.12
CA GLY A 104 0.28 7.04 5.77
C GLY A 104 1.75 6.70 5.61
N ILE A 105 2.25 6.68 4.37
CA ILE A 105 3.68 6.43 4.10
C ILE A 105 4.55 7.54 4.71
N GLY A 106 4.15 8.81 4.55
CA GLY A 106 4.87 9.94 5.13
C GLY A 106 4.96 9.88 6.67
N LEU A 107 3.84 9.56 7.33
CA LEU A 107 3.79 9.37 8.78
C LEU A 107 4.66 8.19 9.22
N GLY A 108 4.64 7.07 8.49
CA GLY A 108 5.48 5.92 8.79
C GLY A 108 6.98 6.22 8.72
N ILE A 109 7.41 6.91 7.65
CA ILE A 109 8.81 7.36 7.52
C ILE A 109 9.18 8.33 8.65
N ALA A 110 8.32 9.31 8.92
CA ALA A 110 8.54 10.27 10.00
C ALA A 110 8.62 9.60 11.38
N ALA A 111 7.83 8.54 11.61
CA ALA A 111 7.86 7.78 12.85
C ALA A 111 9.19 7.04 13.03
N VAL A 112 9.72 6.38 11.98
CA VAL A 112 11.03 5.72 12.06
C VAL A 112 12.13 6.75 12.34
N VAL A 113 12.17 7.85 11.60
CA VAL A 113 13.16 8.93 11.80
C VAL A 113 13.03 9.52 13.21
N GLY A 114 11.81 9.69 13.71
CA GLY A 114 11.55 10.18 15.06
C GLY A 114 12.05 9.22 16.14
N ILE A 115 11.76 7.92 16.01
CA ILE A 115 12.21 6.88 16.95
C ILE A 115 13.74 6.83 16.99
N GLU A 116 14.40 6.77 15.83
CA GLU A 116 15.87 6.77 15.71
C GLU A 116 16.51 7.98 16.41
N ARG A 117 15.89 9.16 16.29
CA ARG A 117 16.42 10.42 16.84
C ARG A 117 16.16 10.59 18.35
N VAL A 118 15.03 10.10 18.84
CA VAL A 118 14.57 10.33 20.21
C VAL A 118 14.97 9.20 21.14
N GLU A 119 14.83 7.95 20.69
CA GLU A 119 15.07 6.75 21.49
C GLU A 119 15.77 5.68 20.65
N PRO A 120 17.09 5.86 20.37
CA PRO A 120 17.85 4.93 19.53
C PRO A 120 17.89 3.51 20.12
N GLN A 121 17.61 3.33 21.41
CA GLN A 121 17.54 2.03 22.08
C GLN A 121 16.39 1.15 21.58
N ILE A 122 15.34 1.73 20.98
CA ILE A 122 14.25 0.96 20.36
C ILE A 122 14.73 0.28 19.06
N LEU A 123 15.72 0.87 18.40
CA LEU A 123 16.28 0.41 17.12
C LEU A 123 17.83 0.33 17.20
N PRO A 124 18.39 -0.48 18.12
CA PRO A 124 19.80 -0.38 18.50
C PRO A 124 20.80 -0.71 17.39
N ASP A 125 20.38 -1.44 16.36
CA ASP A 125 21.21 -1.87 15.22
C ASP A 125 20.65 -1.41 13.86
N PHE A 126 19.66 -0.51 13.87
CA PHE A 126 19.05 -0.06 12.63
C PHE A 126 20.00 0.87 11.87
N THR A 127 20.32 0.50 10.62
CA THR A 127 21.12 1.32 9.73
C THR A 127 20.30 1.60 8.48
N TRP A 128 20.10 2.88 8.17
CA TRP A 128 19.47 3.25 6.92
C TRP A 128 20.27 2.71 5.73
N PRO A 129 19.61 2.09 4.74
CA PRO A 129 20.26 1.77 3.48
C PRO A 129 20.76 3.03 2.78
N ALA A 130 21.72 2.87 1.88
CA ALA A 130 22.26 3.97 1.09
C ALA A 130 21.15 4.86 0.52
N TRP A 131 21.33 6.18 0.57
CA TRP A 131 20.28 7.14 0.24
C TRP A 131 19.62 6.86 -1.12
N ARG A 132 20.40 6.43 -2.12
CA ARG A 132 19.91 6.08 -3.46
C ARG A 132 18.93 4.91 -3.40
N LEU A 133 19.25 3.86 -2.64
CA LEU A 133 18.39 2.68 -2.49
C LEU A 133 17.09 3.07 -1.79
N SER A 134 17.20 3.81 -0.68
CA SER A 134 16.05 4.29 0.10
C SER A 134 15.13 5.20 -0.73
N ALA A 135 15.69 6.20 -1.43
CA ALA A 135 14.93 7.11 -2.27
C ALA A 135 14.27 6.41 -3.46
N SER A 136 15.00 5.49 -4.12
CA SER A 136 14.47 4.69 -5.23
C SER A 136 13.32 3.79 -4.77
N PHE A 137 13.48 3.15 -3.61
CA PHE A 137 12.48 2.28 -3.03
C PHE A 137 11.20 3.04 -2.67
N PHE A 138 11.29 4.09 -1.85
CA PHE A 138 10.11 4.86 -1.45
C PHE A 138 9.46 5.60 -2.62
N GLY A 139 10.27 6.11 -3.56
CA GLY A 139 9.76 6.71 -4.80
C GLY A 139 8.96 5.72 -5.64
N ALA A 140 9.52 4.53 -5.91
CA ALA A 140 8.83 3.47 -6.64
C ALA A 140 7.60 2.95 -5.89
N LEU A 141 7.67 2.82 -4.56
CA LEU A 141 6.56 2.40 -3.73
C LEU A 141 5.39 3.40 -3.80
N VAL A 142 5.64 4.68 -3.54
CA VAL A 142 4.57 5.69 -3.60
C VAL A 142 3.99 5.79 -5.02
N LEU A 143 4.83 5.82 -6.04
CA LEU A 143 4.38 5.88 -7.43
C LEU A 143 3.51 4.67 -7.82
N SER A 144 3.94 3.46 -7.46
CA SER A 144 3.18 2.24 -7.75
C SER A 144 1.86 2.17 -6.99
N LEU A 145 1.80 2.62 -5.74
CA LEU A 145 0.55 2.70 -4.97
C LEU A 145 -0.43 3.70 -5.59
N LEU A 146 0.05 4.88 -6.00
CA LEU A 146 -0.78 5.91 -6.62
C LEU A 146 -1.31 5.47 -8.00
N LEU A 147 -0.45 4.94 -8.86
CA LEU A 147 -0.86 4.43 -10.17
C LEU A 147 -1.73 3.17 -10.04
N GLY A 148 -1.46 2.31 -9.07
CA GLY A 148 -2.34 1.21 -8.72
C GLY A 148 -3.74 1.69 -8.32
N ALA A 149 -3.84 2.79 -7.58
CA ALA A 149 -5.12 3.41 -7.25
C ALA A 149 -5.83 3.97 -8.50
N VAL A 150 -5.11 4.63 -9.40
CA VAL A 150 -5.68 5.12 -10.68
C VAL A 150 -6.21 3.95 -11.52
N VAL A 151 -5.42 2.88 -11.68
CA VAL A 151 -5.82 1.69 -12.44
C VAL A 151 -7.04 1.02 -11.81
N PHE A 152 -7.09 0.92 -10.48
CA PHE A 152 -8.26 0.40 -9.78
C PHE A 152 -9.51 1.20 -10.13
N ASP A 153 -9.42 2.53 -10.12
CA ASP A 153 -10.54 3.43 -10.42
C ASP A 153 -11.02 3.31 -11.87
N MET A 154 -10.07 3.27 -12.82
CA MET A 154 -10.37 3.11 -14.25
C MET A 154 -10.97 1.75 -14.61
N THR A 155 -10.68 0.71 -13.83
CA THR A 155 -11.09 -0.68 -14.13
C THR A 155 -12.25 -1.16 -13.25
N ARG A 156 -12.90 -0.25 -12.51
CA ARG A 156 -14.18 -0.57 -11.83
C ARG A 156 -15.23 -0.94 -12.87
N GLY A 157 -15.95 -2.02 -12.61
CA GLY A 157 -16.96 -2.50 -13.54
C GLY A 157 -17.80 -3.63 -12.96
N VAL A 158 -18.54 -4.30 -13.84
CA VAL A 158 -19.50 -5.37 -13.48
C VAL A 158 -18.81 -6.57 -12.82
N ARG A 159 -17.58 -6.89 -13.24
CA ARG A 159 -16.84 -8.02 -12.69
C ARG A 159 -16.03 -7.57 -11.48
N TRP A 160 -16.40 -8.08 -10.32
CA TRP A 160 -15.80 -7.74 -9.02
C TRP A 160 -14.28 -7.91 -8.93
N TRP A 161 -13.70 -8.83 -9.73
CA TRP A 161 -12.28 -9.17 -9.67
C TRP A 161 -11.41 -8.28 -10.57
N GLN A 162 -11.99 -7.57 -11.55
CA GLN A 162 -11.19 -6.82 -12.54
C GLN A 162 -10.38 -5.71 -11.88
N ALA A 163 -11.03 -4.83 -11.14
CA ALA A 163 -10.38 -3.72 -10.46
C ALA A 163 -9.22 -4.14 -9.53
N PRO A 164 -9.42 -5.06 -8.55
CA PRO A 164 -8.33 -5.48 -7.67
C PRO A 164 -7.21 -6.22 -8.43
N PHE A 165 -7.54 -7.04 -9.43
CA PHE A 165 -6.54 -7.75 -10.23
C PHE A 165 -5.67 -6.77 -11.01
N TYR A 166 -6.25 -5.91 -11.85
CA TYR A 166 -5.47 -4.98 -12.67
C TYR A 166 -4.69 -3.97 -11.81
N SER A 167 -5.26 -3.51 -10.70
CA SER A 167 -4.56 -2.65 -9.74
C SER A 167 -3.33 -3.33 -9.13
N GLY A 168 -3.47 -4.58 -8.67
CA GLY A 168 -2.35 -5.33 -8.08
C GLY A 168 -1.27 -5.68 -9.10
N ILE A 169 -1.64 -6.03 -10.34
CA ILE A 169 -0.69 -6.27 -11.43
C ILE A 169 0.04 -4.98 -11.81
N ALA A 170 -0.67 -3.85 -11.94
CA ALA A 170 -0.06 -2.56 -12.23
C ALA A 170 0.94 -2.15 -11.12
N PHE A 171 0.53 -2.31 -9.86
CA PHE A 171 1.42 -2.09 -8.72
C PHE A 171 2.70 -2.92 -8.81
N ALA A 172 2.58 -4.23 -9.05
CA ALA A 172 3.72 -5.14 -9.15
C ALA A 172 4.71 -4.72 -10.27
N LEU A 173 4.18 -4.42 -11.46
CA LEU A 173 5.01 -4.04 -12.61
C LEU A 173 5.69 -2.69 -12.40
N ILE A 174 4.99 -1.70 -11.85
CA ILE A 174 5.53 -0.37 -11.61
C ILE A 174 6.54 -0.40 -10.46
N ALA A 175 6.25 -1.11 -9.37
CA ALA A 175 7.15 -1.21 -8.23
C ALA A 175 8.50 -1.80 -8.66
N ALA A 176 8.50 -2.97 -9.32
CA ALA A 176 9.72 -3.60 -9.79
C ALA A 176 10.38 -2.80 -10.94
N GLY A 177 9.61 -2.37 -11.93
CA GLY A 177 10.11 -1.70 -13.13
C GLY A 177 10.66 -0.29 -12.88
N VAL A 178 10.29 0.37 -11.78
CA VAL A 178 10.84 1.67 -11.38
C VAL A 178 11.96 1.50 -10.36
N PHE A 179 11.79 0.63 -9.35
CA PHE A 179 12.76 0.48 -8.27
C PHE A 179 14.12 0.01 -8.77
N TYR A 180 14.18 -1.11 -9.49
CA TYR A 180 15.46 -1.72 -9.84
C TYR A 180 16.30 -0.85 -10.79
N PRO A 181 15.73 -0.27 -11.87
CA PRO A 181 16.48 0.68 -12.69
C PRO A 181 16.95 1.91 -11.88
N ALA A 182 16.11 2.48 -11.02
CA ALA A 182 16.50 3.65 -10.24
C ALA A 182 17.59 3.34 -9.19
N ALA A 183 17.51 2.17 -8.55
CA ALA A 183 18.45 1.74 -7.51
C ALA A 183 19.82 1.32 -8.07
N HIS A 184 19.83 0.69 -9.25
CA HIS A 184 21.02 0.03 -9.81
C HIS A 184 21.52 0.61 -11.14
N ALA A 185 20.93 1.70 -11.66
CA ALA A 185 21.44 2.37 -12.84
C ALA A 185 22.92 2.77 -12.67
N GLY A 186 23.75 2.35 -13.63
CA GLY A 186 25.20 2.61 -13.62
C GLY A 186 26.01 1.68 -12.70
N LEU A 187 25.40 0.67 -12.08
CA LEU A 187 26.10 -0.36 -11.32
C LEU A 187 26.30 -1.62 -12.18
N HIS A 188 27.42 -2.31 -11.97
CA HIS A 188 27.75 -3.58 -12.65
C HIS A 188 27.12 -4.80 -11.94
N GLU A 189 25.87 -4.67 -11.50
CA GLU A 189 25.16 -5.70 -10.73
C GLU A 189 24.11 -6.41 -11.58
N HIS A 190 23.85 -7.69 -11.29
CA HIS A 190 22.82 -8.50 -11.96
C HIS A 190 21.43 -8.28 -11.35
N TRP A 191 20.85 -7.09 -11.56
CA TRP A 191 19.55 -6.71 -10.97
C TRP A 191 18.33 -7.10 -11.80
N LEU A 192 18.48 -7.44 -13.09
CA LEU A 192 17.36 -7.77 -13.98
C LEU A 192 16.62 -9.05 -13.54
N ASP A 193 17.37 -10.09 -13.16
CA ASP A 193 16.78 -11.34 -12.67
C ASP A 193 15.98 -11.13 -11.39
N GLN A 194 16.52 -10.31 -10.48
CA GLN A 194 15.86 -9.94 -9.22
C GLN A 194 14.59 -9.14 -9.49
N MET A 195 14.64 -8.18 -10.42
CA MET A 195 13.48 -7.40 -10.87
C MET A 195 12.35 -8.30 -11.37
N VAL A 196 12.67 -9.25 -12.24
CA VAL A 196 11.66 -10.18 -12.79
C VAL A 196 11.08 -11.07 -11.69
N LEU A 197 11.92 -11.65 -10.84
CA LEU A 197 11.46 -12.51 -9.75
C LEU A 197 10.61 -11.75 -8.73
N HIS A 198 11.00 -10.54 -8.36
CA HIS A 198 10.22 -9.68 -7.47
C HIS A 198 8.87 -9.32 -8.11
N GLY A 199 8.87 -8.84 -9.35
CA GLY A 199 7.63 -8.53 -10.08
C GLY A 199 6.68 -9.73 -10.14
N LEU A 200 7.19 -10.92 -10.46
CA LEU A 200 6.39 -12.15 -10.48
C LEU A 200 5.83 -12.52 -9.10
N ALA A 201 6.64 -12.42 -8.04
CA ALA A 201 6.17 -12.68 -6.67
C ALA A 201 5.02 -11.74 -6.27
N MET A 202 5.15 -10.46 -6.62
CA MET A 202 4.13 -9.44 -6.39
C MET A 202 2.85 -9.69 -7.20
N MET A 203 2.97 -10.13 -8.46
CA MET A 203 1.84 -10.51 -9.29
C MET A 203 1.11 -11.74 -8.75
N ILE A 204 1.85 -12.75 -8.26
CA ILE A 204 1.26 -13.92 -7.59
C ILE A 204 0.50 -13.46 -6.34
N ALA A 205 1.10 -12.59 -5.52
CA ALA A 205 0.42 -12.04 -4.34
C ALA A 205 -0.86 -11.28 -4.70
N ALA A 206 -0.85 -10.49 -5.79
CA ALA A 206 -2.05 -9.81 -6.29
C ALA A 206 -3.18 -10.78 -6.66
N ILE A 207 -2.85 -11.93 -7.29
CA ILE A 207 -3.82 -12.99 -7.60
C ILE A 207 -4.35 -13.62 -6.31
N LEU A 208 -3.46 -13.97 -5.37
CA LEU A 208 -3.84 -14.57 -4.09
C LEU A 208 -4.76 -13.65 -3.29
N PHE A 209 -4.55 -12.34 -3.32
CA PHE A 209 -5.39 -11.37 -2.64
C PHE A 209 -6.80 -11.20 -3.21
N LEU A 210 -7.10 -11.78 -4.38
CA LEU A 210 -8.49 -11.84 -4.86
C LEU A 210 -9.38 -12.65 -3.91
N ILE A 211 -8.83 -13.66 -3.22
CA ILE A 211 -9.56 -14.48 -2.25
C ILE A 211 -10.03 -13.64 -1.06
N PRO A 212 -9.14 -13.01 -0.25
CA PRO A 212 -9.58 -12.17 0.85
C PRO A 212 -10.36 -10.97 0.36
N TYR A 213 -10.06 -10.38 -0.81
CA TYR A 213 -10.89 -9.32 -1.39
C TYR A 213 -12.34 -9.77 -1.54
N TYR A 214 -12.57 -10.95 -2.13
CA TYR A 214 -13.90 -11.51 -2.32
C TYR A 214 -14.65 -11.71 -0.98
N LEU A 215 -13.93 -12.15 0.06
CA LEU A 215 -14.52 -12.40 1.37
C LEU A 215 -14.91 -11.10 2.10
N ILE A 216 -14.08 -10.05 2.01
CA ILE A 216 -14.28 -8.82 2.78
C ILE A 216 -15.03 -7.72 2.00
N ARG A 217 -15.14 -7.81 0.66
CA ARG A 217 -15.84 -6.80 -0.14
C ARG A 217 -17.28 -6.49 0.33
N PRO A 218 -18.08 -7.43 0.88
CA PRO A 218 -19.44 -7.10 1.34
C PRO A 218 -19.44 -6.20 2.58
N LEU A 219 -18.37 -6.26 3.39
CA LEU A 219 -18.18 -5.41 4.57
C LEU A 219 -17.73 -3.99 4.17
N ILE A 220 -17.11 -3.85 3.00
CA ILE A 220 -16.55 -2.60 2.49
C ILE A 220 -17.46 -2.07 1.38
N VAL A 221 -18.57 -1.50 1.81
CA VAL A 221 -19.56 -0.87 0.91
C VAL A 221 -19.00 0.45 0.40
N PRO A 222 -19.02 0.75 -0.91
CA PRO A 222 -18.59 2.05 -1.43
C PRO A 222 -19.44 3.20 -0.87
N MET A 223 -18.81 4.37 -0.67
CA MET A 223 -19.57 5.57 -0.32
C MET A 223 -20.48 6.01 -1.48
N PRO A 224 -21.61 6.68 -1.19
CA PRO A 224 -22.48 7.21 -2.23
C PRO A 224 -21.69 8.04 -3.25
N GLY A 225 -21.90 7.76 -4.53
CA GLY A 225 -21.19 8.43 -5.63
C GLY A 225 -19.97 7.68 -6.18
N PHE A 226 -19.48 6.61 -5.53
CA PHE A 226 -18.24 5.93 -5.95
C PHE A 226 -18.40 4.59 -6.68
N GLY A 227 -19.63 4.19 -7.05
CA GLY A 227 -19.92 3.02 -7.89
C GLY A 227 -19.50 1.66 -7.31
N GLY A 228 -20.10 0.58 -7.82
CA GLY A 228 -19.79 -0.80 -7.42
C GLY A 228 -20.76 -1.37 -6.39
N ARG A 229 -21.71 -2.19 -6.86
CA ARG A 229 -22.38 -3.19 -6.02
C ARG A 229 -21.54 -4.46 -6.06
#